data_AF-A0A109GBE0-F1
#
_entry.id   AF-A0A109GBE0-F1
#
_cell.length_a   1.000
_cell.length_b   1.000
_cell.length_c   1.000
_cell.angle_alpha   90.00
_cell.angle_beta   90.00
_cell.angle_gamma   90.00
#
_symmetry.space_group_name_H-M   'P 1'
#
loop_
_entity.id
_entity.type
_entity.pdbx_description
1 polymer ?
#
loop_
_entity_poly.entity_id
_entity_poly.type
_entity_poly.pdbx_seq_one_letter_code
_entity_poly.pdbx_strand_id
1 'polypeptide(L)'
;MSNWVEKMQDQMNKTNRSYDSFARELDIPKSTLTDFFRYHKEISMLSVYKMVNTLFNEDRVINEKCCIEVFSKYERNIKINMKRLFVLSYLNGYNSILEYLINMTSKHKDSYVKKYSPLISLFYERSKGGNPKKHILMVEEVRKSIPEKETLDMEIISDILYLLSVGDIGDFGMFDTYRNRIYQNISVHKNQDLKWIYKYWIDDIWSYSLLRRLRIDEFNEYNSQLRSHDYLKYFPVMEAAIDLRKGESLIFTDYKQSYKHSLRAMNIFKNQSVIKYKIALNNINFLKLVNKKEVETIDLDTLHPAELALYFIINNEKKRAIDILLGILDKNKKLSPIQYCYLGQAKMDLQLIADSKQMFIENGDYFFAQYATRVYYEYKEMLEYGGVK
;
A
#
# COMPACT_ATOMS: atom_id res chain seq x y z
N MET A 1 -1.09 32.22 -16.99
CA MET A 1 0.10 31.35 -16.94
C MET A 1 0.13 30.65 -15.59
N SER A 2 0.37 29.33 -15.55
CA SER A 2 0.65 28.66 -14.27
C SER A 2 2.12 28.91 -13.96
N ASN A 3 2.37 29.58 -12.84
CA ASN A 3 3.71 29.90 -12.31
C ASN A 3 4.63 28.65 -12.29
N TRP A 4 4.05 27.45 -12.20
CA TRP A 4 4.83 26.20 -12.19
C TRP A 4 5.41 25.75 -13.52
N VAL A 5 4.77 26.03 -14.66
CA VAL A 5 5.33 25.62 -15.96
C VAL A 5 6.64 26.37 -16.22
N GLU A 6 6.65 27.66 -15.91
CA GLU A 6 7.86 28.50 -15.96
C GLU A 6 8.91 28.03 -14.94
N LYS A 7 8.53 27.78 -13.68
CA LYS A 7 9.46 27.23 -12.68
C LYS A 7 10.09 25.90 -13.09
N MET A 8 9.32 25.00 -13.70
CA MET A 8 9.83 23.74 -14.22
C MET A 8 10.83 23.98 -15.35
N GLN A 9 10.52 24.89 -16.28
CA GLN A 9 11.43 25.28 -17.36
C GLN A 9 12.73 25.90 -16.80
N ASP A 10 12.63 26.79 -15.83
CA ASP A 10 13.78 27.42 -15.17
C ASP A 10 14.64 26.38 -14.45
N GLN A 11 14.03 25.42 -13.76
CA GLN A 11 14.75 24.36 -13.07
C GLN A 11 15.46 23.42 -14.06
N MET A 12 14.82 23.13 -15.20
CA MET A 12 15.44 22.37 -16.28
C MET A 12 16.65 23.12 -16.86
N ASN A 13 16.53 24.44 -17.07
CA ASN A 13 17.63 25.28 -17.53
C ASN A 13 18.78 25.35 -16.52
N LYS A 14 18.49 25.51 -15.22
CA LYS A 14 19.50 25.52 -14.13
C LYS A 14 20.29 24.24 -14.03
N THR A 15 19.69 23.12 -14.41
CA THR A 15 20.35 21.80 -14.44
C THR A 15 21.03 21.50 -15.79
N ASN A 16 21.16 22.51 -16.66
CA ASN A 16 21.81 22.43 -17.98
C ASN A 16 21.26 21.31 -18.88
N ARG A 17 19.98 20.96 -18.72
CA ARG A 17 19.32 19.94 -19.54
C ARG A 17 18.74 20.57 -20.81
N SER A 18 19.04 19.97 -21.96
CA SER A 18 18.32 20.28 -23.20
C SER A 18 17.00 19.50 -23.26
N TYR A 19 16.08 19.90 -24.13
CA TYR A 19 14.86 19.11 -24.37
C TYR A 19 15.18 17.68 -24.82
N ASP A 20 16.25 17.48 -25.60
CA ASP A 20 16.65 16.15 -26.08
C ASP A 20 17.22 15.27 -24.97
N SER A 21 18.05 15.82 -24.07
CA SER A 21 18.57 15.05 -22.93
C SER A 21 17.47 14.75 -21.94
N PHE A 22 16.60 15.72 -21.64
CA PHE A 22 15.55 15.56 -20.65
C PHE A 22 14.44 14.60 -21.13
N ALA A 23 14.03 14.69 -22.40
CA ALA A 23 13.06 13.77 -22.97
C ALA A 23 13.55 12.31 -22.91
N ARG A 24 14.85 12.06 -23.16
CA ARG A 24 15.46 10.73 -23.05
C ARG A 24 15.50 10.22 -21.60
N GLU A 25 15.87 11.07 -20.65
CA GLU A 25 15.89 10.72 -19.21
C GLU A 25 14.51 10.29 -18.68
N LEU A 26 13.47 10.97 -19.15
CA LEU A 26 12.08 10.75 -18.74
C LEU A 26 11.37 9.63 -19.51
N ASP A 27 11.96 9.16 -20.61
CA ASP A 27 11.32 8.27 -21.58
C ASP A 27 9.97 8.86 -22.04
N ILE A 28 10.04 10.04 -22.67
CA ILE A 28 8.90 10.71 -23.32
C ILE A 28 9.32 11.35 -24.65
N PRO A 29 8.40 11.62 -25.58
CA PRO A 29 8.72 12.35 -26.80
C PRO A 29 9.18 13.79 -26.52
N LYS A 30 10.21 14.26 -27.24
CA LYS A 30 10.65 15.68 -27.21
C LYS A 30 9.52 16.65 -27.55
N SER A 31 8.63 16.25 -28.45
CA SER A 31 7.44 17.04 -28.81
C SER A 31 6.55 17.32 -27.59
N THR A 32 6.46 16.39 -26.63
CA THR A 32 5.72 16.60 -25.36
C THR A 32 6.30 17.74 -24.54
N LEU A 33 7.64 17.86 -24.45
CA LEU A 33 8.29 18.99 -23.78
C LEU A 33 8.03 20.31 -24.51
N THR A 34 8.08 20.27 -25.85
CA THR A 34 7.83 21.44 -26.69
C THR A 34 6.39 21.93 -26.53
N ASP A 35 5.43 21.01 -26.61
CA ASP A 35 4.01 21.28 -26.41
C ASP A 35 3.73 21.85 -25.02
N PHE A 36 4.36 21.32 -23.98
CA PHE A 36 4.12 21.77 -22.61
C PHE A 36 4.77 23.11 -22.29
N PHE A 37 6.07 23.26 -22.57
CA PHE A 37 6.83 24.43 -22.14
C PHE A 37 6.72 25.61 -23.10
N ARG A 38 6.67 25.38 -24.42
CA ARG A 38 6.60 26.46 -25.42
C ARG A 38 5.19 26.81 -25.83
N TYR A 39 4.36 25.78 -26.06
CA TYR A 39 3.01 25.98 -26.56
C TYR A 39 1.93 25.92 -25.48
N HIS A 40 2.32 25.66 -24.22
CA HIS A 40 1.42 25.59 -23.07
C HIS A 40 0.20 24.69 -23.29
N LYS A 41 0.38 23.60 -24.03
CA LYS A 41 -0.67 22.61 -24.27
C LYS A 41 -0.78 21.64 -23.11
N GLU A 42 -1.99 21.12 -22.90
CA GLU A 42 -2.21 19.99 -22.00
C GLU A 42 -1.45 18.76 -22.49
N ILE A 43 -0.70 18.12 -21.60
CA ILE A 43 -0.02 16.85 -21.83
C ILE A 43 -0.49 15.80 -20.82
N SER A 44 -0.02 14.55 -20.93
CA SER A 44 -0.33 13.52 -19.93
C SER A 44 0.16 13.94 -18.54
N MET A 45 -0.69 13.78 -17.52
CA MET A 45 -0.27 14.01 -16.14
C MET A 45 0.81 13.01 -15.68
N LEU A 46 0.95 11.86 -16.34
CA LEU A 46 2.11 10.98 -16.14
C LEU A 46 3.41 11.67 -16.57
N SER A 47 3.41 12.36 -17.71
CA SER A 47 4.58 13.10 -18.19
C SER A 47 4.90 14.28 -17.27
N VAL A 48 3.89 15.05 -16.84
CA VAL A 48 4.08 16.13 -15.85
C VAL A 48 4.68 15.59 -14.57
N TYR A 49 4.12 14.49 -14.05
CA TYR A 49 4.60 13.84 -12.84
C TYR A 49 6.07 13.40 -12.94
N LYS A 50 6.46 12.74 -14.04
CA LYS A 50 7.85 12.34 -14.31
C LYS A 50 8.78 13.56 -14.33
N MET A 51 8.40 14.64 -15.03
CA MET A 51 9.19 15.87 -15.10
C MET A 51 9.40 16.47 -13.71
N VAL A 52 8.33 16.61 -12.94
CA VAL A 52 8.34 17.26 -11.63
C VAL A 52 9.21 16.47 -10.63
N ASN A 53 9.07 15.14 -10.55
CA ASN A 53 9.93 14.32 -9.69
C ASN A 53 11.41 14.46 -10.05
N THR A 54 11.73 14.48 -11.34
CA THR A 54 13.11 14.55 -11.83
C THR A 54 13.74 15.93 -11.60
N LEU A 55 12.96 17.01 -11.71
CA LEU A 55 13.47 18.38 -11.57
C LEU A 55 13.65 18.82 -10.11
N PHE A 56 12.82 18.29 -9.22
CA PHE A 56 12.75 18.70 -7.81
C PHE A 56 13.15 17.60 -6.83
N ASN A 57 13.93 16.61 -7.28
CA ASN A 57 14.52 15.55 -6.45
C ASN A 57 13.50 14.88 -5.50
N GLU A 58 12.33 14.53 -6.03
CA GLU A 58 11.27 13.85 -5.27
C GLU A 58 10.77 14.62 -4.03
N ASP A 59 10.93 15.96 -3.98
CA ASP A 59 10.32 16.78 -2.95
C ASP A 59 8.79 16.67 -3.04
N ARG A 60 8.22 15.92 -2.10
CA ARG A 60 6.80 15.63 -2.06
C ARG A 60 5.93 16.89 -2.08
N VAL A 61 6.27 17.92 -1.29
CA VAL A 61 5.41 19.10 -1.14
C VAL A 61 5.41 19.90 -2.44
N ILE A 62 6.58 20.06 -3.06
CA ILE A 62 6.72 20.70 -4.37
C ILE A 62 5.97 19.89 -5.43
N ASN A 63 6.12 18.57 -5.42
CA ASN A 63 5.52 17.69 -6.41
C ASN A 63 3.99 17.75 -6.36
N GLU A 64 3.41 17.66 -5.16
CA GLU A 64 1.96 17.76 -4.96
C GLU A 64 1.43 19.11 -5.46
N LYS A 65 2.06 20.20 -5.04
CA LYS A 65 1.65 21.56 -5.40
C LYS A 65 1.75 21.80 -6.91
N CYS A 66 2.86 21.42 -7.54
CA CYS A 66 3.06 21.59 -8.97
C CYS A 66 2.03 20.78 -9.78
N CYS A 67 1.80 19.51 -9.42
CA CYS A 67 0.81 18.68 -10.12
C CYS A 67 -0.61 19.25 -9.99
N ILE A 68 -1.01 19.74 -8.81
CA ILE A 68 -2.31 20.39 -8.60
C ILE A 68 -2.43 21.64 -9.48
N GLU A 69 -1.45 22.53 -9.44
CA GLU A 69 -1.52 23.81 -10.16
C GLU A 69 -1.54 23.61 -11.68
N VAL A 70 -0.73 22.67 -12.21
CA VAL A 70 -0.76 22.32 -13.65
C VAL A 70 -2.11 21.71 -14.03
N PHE A 71 -2.57 20.69 -13.30
CA PHE A 71 -3.81 19.99 -13.62
C PHE A 71 -5.05 20.89 -13.47
N SER A 72 -5.04 21.86 -12.56
CA SER A 72 -6.14 22.82 -12.36
C SER A 72 -6.46 23.68 -13.59
N LYS A 73 -5.56 23.72 -14.57
CA LYS A 73 -5.73 24.47 -15.83
C LYS A 73 -6.20 23.60 -16.98
N TYR A 74 -6.37 22.30 -16.77
CA TYR A 74 -6.81 21.39 -17.82
C TYR A 74 -8.32 21.57 -18.03
N GLU A 75 -8.73 21.65 -19.29
CA GLU A 75 -10.12 21.80 -19.73
C GLU A 75 -10.56 20.67 -20.66
N ARG A 76 -9.68 20.22 -21.57
CA ARG A 76 -10.03 19.30 -22.65
C ARG A 76 -9.90 17.84 -22.22
N ASN A 77 -8.77 17.49 -21.60
CA ASN A 77 -8.43 16.10 -21.26
C ASN A 77 -8.60 15.80 -19.77
N ILE A 78 -9.52 16.46 -19.08
CA ILE A 78 -9.71 16.35 -17.63
C ILE A 78 -9.93 14.89 -17.21
N LYS A 79 -10.86 14.15 -17.84
CA LYS A 79 -11.24 12.80 -17.41
C LYS A 79 -10.05 11.84 -17.35
N ILE A 80 -9.30 11.76 -18.45
CA ILE A 80 -8.18 10.82 -18.54
C ILE A 80 -7.04 11.23 -17.61
N ASN A 81 -6.77 12.53 -17.49
CA ASN A 81 -5.69 13.03 -16.66
C ASN A 81 -6.04 13.02 -15.17
N MET A 82 -7.31 13.15 -14.80
CA MET A 82 -7.82 12.92 -13.45
C MET A 82 -7.54 11.49 -13.01
N LYS A 83 -7.86 10.49 -13.86
CA LYS A 83 -7.62 9.07 -13.56
C LYS A 83 -6.13 8.80 -13.36
N ARG A 84 -5.28 9.26 -14.28
CA ARG A 84 -3.82 9.15 -14.17
C ARG A 84 -3.32 9.78 -12.86
N LEU A 85 -3.70 11.04 -12.62
CA LEU A 85 -3.26 11.78 -11.44
C LEU A 85 -3.75 11.11 -10.15
N PHE A 86 -4.99 10.60 -10.12
CA PHE A 86 -5.52 9.84 -8.99
C PHE A 86 -4.63 8.63 -8.67
N VAL A 87 -4.34 7.77 -9.64
CA VAL A 87 -3.55 6.56 -9.38
C VAL A 87 -2.11 6.90 -9.01
N LEU A 88 -1.48 7.83 -9.73
CA LEU A 88 -0.13 8.31 -9.41
C LEU A 88 -0.04 8.83 -7.98
N SER A 89 -1.05 9.60 -7.56
CA SER A 89 -1.11 10.17 -6.22
C SER A 89 -1.33 9.10 -5.16
N TYR A 90 -2.20 8.14 -5.41
CA TYR A 90 -2.46 7.08 -4.46
C TYR A 90 -1.24 6.18 -4.24
N LEU A 91 -0.58 5.77 -5.33
CA LEU A 91 0.62 4.93 -5.26
C LEU A 91 1.79 5.63 -4.56
N ASN A 92 1.85 6.96 -4.65
CA ASN A 92 2.87 7.77 -3.97
C ASN A 92 2.44 8.32 -2.60
N GLY A 93 1.22 8.06 -2.14
CA GLY A 93 0.70 8.59 -0.89
C GLY A 93 0.52 10.11 -0.87
N TYR A 94 0.29 10.74 -2.02
CA TYR A 94 0.11 12.19 -2.20
C TYR A 94 -1.31 12.64 -1.82
N ASN A 95 -1.51 12.81 -0.52
CA ASN A 95 -2.80 13.12 0.10
C ASN A 95 -3.37 14.48 -0.32
N SER A 96 -2.53 15.51 -0.54
CA SER A 96 -3.02 16.84 -0.96
C SER A 96 -3.60 16.79 -2.36
N ILE A 97 -3.04 15.98 -3.27
CA ILE A 97 -3.64 15.78 -4.59
C ILE A 97 -4.96 15.00 -4.47
N LEU A 98 -5.01 13.92 -3.67
CA LEU A 98 -6.25 13.15 -3.48
C LEU A 98 -7.38 14.04 -2.95
N GLU A 99 -7.10 14.89 -1.95
CA GLU A 99 -8.05 15.85 -1.40
C GLU A 99 -8.51 16.88 -2.43
N TYR A 100 -7.57 17.43 -3.21
CA TYR A 100 -7.88 18.31 -4.33
C TYR A 100 -8.82 17.64 -5.34
N LEU A 101 -8.54 16.39 -5.72
CA LEU A 101 -9.36 15.64 -6.67
C LEU A 101 -10.77 15.37 -6.14
N ILE A 102 -10.94 15.10 -4.85
CA ILE A 102 -12.26 14.95 -4.23
C ILE A 102 -13.08 16.23 -4.36
N ASN A 103 -12.50 17.37 -3.99
CA ASN A 103 -13.17 18.67 -4.07
C ASN A 103 -13.47 19.07 -5.53
N MET A 104 -12.53 18.85 -6.45
CA MET A 104 -12.72 19.15 -7.86
C MET A 104 -13.81 18.27 -8.47
N THR A 105 -13.75 16.96 -8.27
CA THR A 105 -14.71 16.01 -8.86
C THR A 105 -16.13 16.25 -8.36
N SER A 106 -16.32 16.43 -7.05
CA SER A 106 -17.66 16.67 -6.45
C SER A 106 -18.37 17.90 -7.02
N LYS A 107 -17.62 18.94 -7.38
CA LYS A 107 -18.16 20.22 -7.89
C LYS A 107 -18.14 20.32 -9.42
N HIS A 108 -17.58 19.34 -10.12
CA HIS A 108 -17.36 19.42 -11.56
C HIS A 108 -18.68 19.49 -12.37
N LYS A 109 -18.69 20.24 -13.47
CA LYS A 109 -19.90 20.38 -14.31
C LYS A 109 -20.31 19.09 -15.02
N ASP A 110 -19.34 18.30 -15.46
CA ASP A 110 -19.55 16.99 -16.10
C ASP A 110 -19.96 15.93 -15.06
N SER A 111 -21.11 15.29 -15.27
CA SER A 111 -21.68 14.29 -14.37
C SER A 111 -20.83 13.02 -14.26
N TYR A 112 -20.10 12.62 -15.30
CA TYR A 112 -19.21 11.45 -15.23
C TYR A 112 -17.98 11.72 -14.38
N VAL A 113 -17.45 12.95 -14.39
CA VAL A 113 -16.35 13.33 -13.48
C VAL A 113 -16.82 13.32 -12.03
N LYS A 114 -18.03 13.81 -11.75
CA LYS A 114 -18.64 13.75 -10.41
C LYS A 114 -18.75 12.34 -9.84
N LYS A 115 -19.00 11.33 -10.69
CA LYS A 115 -19.13 9.93 -10.27
C LYS A 115 -17.85 9.33 -9.67
N TYR A 116 -16.68 9.90 -9.95
CA TYR A 116 -15.43 9.47 -9.32
C TYR A 116 -15.26 9.97 -7.88
N SER A 117 -15.97 11.03 -7.46
CA SER A 117 -15.76 11.65 -6.15
C SER A 117 -15.93 10.67 -4.99
N PRO A 118 -17.01 9.85 -4.90
CA PRO A 118 -17.15 8.87 -3.83
C PRO A 118 -16.03 7.85 -3.80
N LEU A 119 -15.59 7.38 -4.98
CA LEU A 119 -14.55 6.37 -5.09
C LEU A 119 -13.19 6.92 -4.61
N ILE A 120 -12.79 8.10 -5.08
CA ILE A 120 -11.55 8.77 -4.65
C ILE A 120 -11.58 9.05 -3.13
N SER A 121 -12.74 9.46 -2.59
CA SER A 121 -12.92 9.66 -1.15
C SER A 121 -12.63 8.40 -0.34
N LEU A 122 -13.09 7.23 -0.79
CA LEU A 122 -12.81 5.97 -0.09
C LEU A 122 -11.31 5.62 -0.09
N PHE A 123 -10.60 5.87 -1.20
CA PHE A 123 -9.15 5.69 -1.24
C PHE A 123 -8.42 6.65 -0.30
N TYR A 124 -8.85 7.91 -0.24
CA TYR A 124 -8.30 8.90 0.68
C TYR A 124 -8.56 8.52 2.14
N GLU A 125 -9.78 8.12 2.50
CA GLU A 125 -10.11 7.60 3.84
C GLU A 125 -9.24 6.39 4.19
N ARG A 126 -9.12 5.40 3.30
CA ARG A 126 -8.24 4.24 3.50
C ARG A 126 -6.79 4.65 3.75
N SER A 127 -6.26 5.60 2.98
CA SER A 127 -4.87 6.08 3.14
C SER A 127 -4.59 6.68 4.53
N LYS A 128 -5.64 7.01 5.29
CA LYS A 128 -5.61 7.55 6.65
C LYS A 128 -6.01 6.53 7.74
N GLY A 129 -6.15 5.25 7.40
CA GLY A 129 -6.58 4.21 8.34
C GLY A 129 -8.11 4.11 8.50
N GLY A 130 -8.87 4.50 7.47
CA GLY A 130 -10.32 4.33 7.43
C GLY A 130 -10.77 2.87 7.57
N ASN A 131 -12.04 2.65 7.91
CA ASN A 131 -12.58 1.32 8.21
C ASN A 131 -12.75 0.47 6.94
N PRO A 132 -11.98 -0.63 6.76
CA PRO A 132 -12.03 -1.43 5.54
C PRO A 132 -13.39 -2.12 5.31
N LYS A 133 -14.11 -2.51 6.38
CA LYS A 133 -15.46 -3.11 6.24
C LYS A 133 -16.45 -2.09 5.67
N LYS A 134 -16.35 -0.82 6.09
CA LYS A 134 -17.17 0.25 5.55
C LYS A 134 -16.81 0.49 4.08
N HIS A 135 -15.53 0.47 3.71
CA HIS A 135 -15.11 0.64 2.32
C HIS A 135 -15.67 -0.45 1.41
N ILE A 136 -15.69 -1.71 1.86
CA ILE A 136 -16.28 -2.83 1.09
C ILE A 136 -17.77 -2.59 0.82
N LEU A 137 -18.54 -2.15 1.83
CA LEU A 137 -19.96 -1.86 1.63
C LEU A 137 -20.16 -0.66 0.69
N MET A 138 -19.38 0.41 0.88
CA MET A 138 -19.52 1.63 0.09
C MET A 138 -19.07 1.45 -1.36
N VAL A 139 -18.07 0.60 -1.64
CA VAL A 139 -17.66 0.35 -3.03
C VAL A 139 -18.77 -0.36 -3.82
N GLU A 140 -19.53 -1.26 -3.19
CA GLU A 140 -20.69 -1.88 -3.84
C GLU A 140 -21.82 -0.88 -4.10
N GLU A 141 -22.03 0.11 -3.23
CA GLU A 141 -22.95 1.22 -3.53
C GLU A 141 -22.47 2.09 -4.70
N VAL A 142 -21.16 2.33 -4.81
CA VAL A 142 -20.59 3.06 -5.96
C VAL A 142 -20.87 2.31 -7.25
N ARG A 143 -20.69 0.98 -7.27
CA ARG A 143 -20.91 0.12 -8.46
C ARG A 143 -22.29 0.26 -9.06
N LYS A 144 -23.33 0.35 -8.23
CA LYS A 144 -24.73 0.52 -8.67
C LYS A 144 -24.97 1.77 -9.52
N SER A 145 -24.05 2.73 -9.45
CA SER A 145 -24.19 4.03 -10.07
C SER A 145 -23.14 4.33 -11.15
N ILE A 146 -22.35 3.32 -11.54
CA ILE A 146 -21.32 3.42 -12.58
C ILE A 146 -21.97 3.69 -13.95
N PRO A 147 -21.58 4.78 -14.64
CA PRO A 147 -22.02 5.02 -16.01
C PRO A 147 -21.40 4.04 -16.99
N GLU A 148 -22.18 3.57 -17.97
CA GLU A 148 -21.74 2.64 -19.03
C GLU A 148 -20.44 3.08 -19.73
N LYS A 149 -20.29 4.38 -20.00
CA LYS A 149 -19.11 4.96 -20.67
C LYS A 149 -17.85 4.98 -19.81
N GLU A 150 -17.99 4.82 -18.50
CA GLU A 150 -16.90 4.85 -17.51
C GLU A 150 -16.70 3.48 -16.84
N THR A 151 -17.47 2.46 -17.25
CA THR A 151 -17.49 1.13 -16.61
C THR A 151 -16.11 0.53 -16.46
N LEU A 152 -15.30 0.50 -17.53
CA LEU A 152 -13.98 -0.13 -17.50
C LEU A 152 -13.08 0.43 -16.39
N ASP A 153 -12.91 1.75 -16.33
CA ASP A 153 -12.04 2.40 -15.34
C ASP A 153 -12.61 2.29 -13.93
N MET A 154 -13.90 2.59 -13.75
CA MET A 154 -14.52 2.58 -12.43
C MET A 154 -14.60 1.17 -11.84
N GLU A 155 -14.82 0.14 -12.65
CA GLU A 155 -14.79 -1.24 -12.18
C GLU A 155 -13.39 -1.68 -11.78
N ILE A 156 -12.36 -1.39 -12.58
CA ILE A 156 -10.97 -1.69 -12.22
C ILE A 156 -10.63 -1.05 -10.88
N ILE A 157 -10.91 0.24 -10.72
CA ILE A 157 -10.59 0.98 -9.50
C ILE A 157 -11.41 0.46 -8.31
N SER A 158 -12.68 0.10 -8.52
CA SER A 158 -13.55 -0.48 -7.49
C SER A 158 -13.05 -1.86 -7.02
N ASP A 159 -12.61 -2.70 -7.96
CA ASP A 159 -12.04 -4.02 -7.67
C ASP A 159 -10.74 -3.90 -6.88
N ILE A 160 -9.89 -2.97 -7.28
CA ILE A 160 -8.66 -2.67 -6.55
C ILE A 160 -8.97 -2.20 -5.13
N LEU A 161 -9.94 -1.31 -4.93
CA LEU A 161 -10.34 -0.86 -3.58
C LEU A 161 -10.86 -2.02 -2.74
N TYR A 162 -11.67 -2.89 -3.34
CA TYR A 162 -12.20 -4.08 -2.69
C TYR A 162 -11.05 -4.97 -2.21
N LEU A 163 -10.12 -5.34 -3.11
CA LEU A 163 -8.95 -6.18 -2.81
C LEU A 163 -8.07 -5.58 -1.72
N LEU A 164 -7.81 -4.27 -1.79
CA LEU A 164 -7.07 -3.55 -0.76
C LEU A 164 -7.78 -3.61 0.60
N SER A 165 -9.11 -3.49 0.62
CA SER A 165 -9.90 -3.47 1.85
C SER A 165 -10.07 -4.87 2.47
N VAL A 166 -10.26 -5.92 1.67
CA VAL A 166 -10.27 -7.30 2.19
C VAL A 166 -8.88 -7.72 2.68
N GLY A 167 -7.82 -7.28 1.99
CA GLY A 167 -6.44 -7.47 2.43
C GLY A 167 -6.14 -6.81 3.78
N ASP A 168 -6.70 -5.62 4.06
CA ASP A 168 -6.57 -4.95 5.37
C ASP A 168 -7.27 -5.72 6.50
N ILE A 169 -8.32 -6.48 6.17
CA ILE A 169 -9.02 -7.34 7.13
C ILE A 169 -8.28 -8.69 7.29
N GLY A 170 -7.38 -8.99 6.37
CA GLY A 170 -6.61 -10.24 6.31
C GLY A 170 -7.34 -11.37 5.59
N ASP A 171 -8.39 -11.09 4.82
CA ASP A 171 -9.15 -12.08 4.05
C ASP A 171 -8.65 -12.10 2.59
N PHE A 172 -8.07 -13.24 2.19
CA PHE A 172 -7.49 -13.43 0.86
C PHE A 172 -8.32 -14.36 -0.05
N GLY A 173 -9.51 -14.80 0.38
CA GLY A 173 -10.27 -15.85 -0.29
C GLY A 173 -10.74 -15.52 -1.71
N MET A 174 -11.05 -14.25 -1.97
CA MET A 174 -11.62 -13.80 -3.26
C MET A 174 -10.60 -13.13 -4.20
N PHE A 175 -9.31 -13.17 -3.88
CA PHE A 175 -8.31 -12.40 -4.64
C PHE A 175 -8.22 -12.81 -6.11
N ASP A 176 -8.29 -14.10 -6.42
CA ASP A 176 -8.24 -14.61 -7.80
C ASP A 176 -9.39 -14.06 -8.67
N THR A 177 -10.61 -14.10 -8.15
CA THR A 177 -11.82 -13.68 -8.88
C THR A 177 -11.73 -12.21 -9.30
N TYR A 178 -11.42 -11.32 -8.35
CA TYR A 178 -11.34 -9.88 -8.64
C TYR A 178 -10.10 -9.54 -9.47
N ARG A 179 -8.96 -10.20 -9.24
CA ARG A 179 -7.76 -10.04 -10.08
C ARG A 179 -8.04 -10.38 -11.55
N ASN A 180 -8.72 -11.50 -11.81
CA ASN A 180 -9.04 -11.93 -13.16
C ASN A 180 -9.96 -10.93 -13.86
N ARG A 181 -10.98 -10.42 -13.16
CA ARG A 181 -11.85 -9.35 -13.69
C ARG A 181 -11.07 -8.07 -14.01
N ILE A 182 -10.15 -7.66 -13.13
CA ILE A 182 -9.27 -6.50 -13.39
C ILE A 182 -8.46 -6.72 -14.66
N TYR A 183 -7.78 -7.87 -14.83
CA TYR A 183 -6.97 -8.08 -16.04
C TYR A 183 -7.80 -8.16 -17.32
N GLN A 184 -9.00 -8.75 -17.26
CA GLN A 184 -9.93 -8.74 -18.40
C GLN A 184 -10.24 -7.30 -18.81
N ASN A 185 -10.60 -6.44 -17.85
CA ASN A 185 -10.89 -5.03 -18.12
C ASN A 185 -9.65 -4.25 -18.59
N ILE A 186 -8.46 -4.54 -18.03
CA ILE A 186 -7.19 -3.95 -18.50
C ILE A 186 -6.92 -4.37 -19.95
N SER A 187 -7.13 -5.62 -20.34
CA SER A 187 -6.78 -6.12 -21.68
C SER A 187 -7.45 -5.33 -22.82
N VAL A 188 -8.72 -4.93 -22.61
CA VAL A 188 -9.52 -4.17 -23.59
C VAL A 188 -9.39 -2.65 -23.46
N HIS A 189 -8.67 -2.17 -22.45
CA HIS A 189 -8.54 -0.73 -22.18
C HIS A 189 -7.76 0.00 -23.29
N LYS A 190 -8.22 1.17 -23.76
CA LYS A 190 -7.60 1.83 -24.93
C LYS A 190 -6.38 2.67 -24.59
N ASN A 191 -6.35 3.28 -23.41
CA ASN A 191 -5.25 4.16 -23.00
C ASN A 191 -4.08 3.33 -22.43
N GLN A 192 -2.90 3.46 -23.02
CA GLN A 192 -1.72 2.68 -22.65
C GLN A 192 -1.15 3.08 -21.29
N ASP A 193 -1.11 4.38 -20.96
CA ASP A 193 -0.64 4.83 -19.64
C ASP A 193 -1.48 4.19 -18.52
N LEU A 194 -2.80 4.23 -18.64
CA LEU A 194 -3.69 3.64 -17.63
C LEU A 194 -3.61 2.11 -17.60
N LYS A 195 -3.54 1.44 -18.77
CA LYS A 195 -3.28 -0.01 -18.84
C LYS A 195 -2.07 -0.40 -17.99
N TRP A 196 -0.99 0.33 -18.23
CA TRP A 196 0.28 0.11 -17.56
C TRP A 196 0.17 0.35 -16.05
N ILE A 197 -0.31 1.53 -15.63
CA ILE A 197 -0.40 1.89 -14.20
C ILE A 197 -1.34 0.92 -13.47
N TYR A 198 -2.50 0.59 -14.03
CA TYR A 198 -3.43 -0.36 -13.42
C TYR A 198 -2.81 -1.74 -13.30
N LYS A 199 -2.10 -2.22 -14.33
CA LYS A 199 -1.40 -3.51 -14.29
C LYS A 199 -0.36 -3.53 -13.17
N TYR A 200 0.49 -2.51 -13.09
CA TYR A 200 1.47 -2.40 -12.02
C TYR A 200 0.80 -2.42 -10.63
N TRP A 201 -0.31 -1.69 -10.49
CA TRP A 201 -1.03 -1.62 -9.22
C TRP A 201 -1.64 -2.97 -8.81
N ILE A 202 -2.29 -3.71 -9.71
CA ILE A 202 -2.84 -5.03 -9.39
C ILE A 202 -1.73 -6.07 -9.19
N ASP A 203 -0.63 -6.00 -9.93
CA ASP A 203 0.52 -6.91 -9.74
C ASP A 203 1.14 -6.72 -8.35
N ASP A 204 1.24 -5.49 -7.85
CA ASP A 204 1.70 -5.17 -6.49
C ASP A 204 0.78 -5.78 -5.43
N ILE A 205 -0.54 -5.62 -5.57
CA ILE A 205 -1.53 -6.17 -4.64
C ILE A 205 -1.52 -7.70 -4.67
N TRP A 206 -1.45 -8.27 -5.87
CA TRP A 206 -1.43 -9.71 -6.07
C TRP A 206 -0.17 -10.34 -5.49
N SER A 207 1.00 -9.75 -5.72
CA SER A 207 2.27 -10.19 -5.12
C SER A 207 2.13 -10.35 -3.60
N TYR A 208 1.53 -9.38 -2.91
CA TYR A 208 1.32 -9.50 -1.48
C TYR A 208 0.38 -10.65 -1.10
N SER A 209 -0.69 -10.87 -1.86
CA SER A 209 -1.58 -12.01 -1.62
C SER A 209 -0.88 -13.36 -1.80
N LEU A 210 0.07 -13.48 -2.74
CA LEU A 210 0.88 -14.69 -2.92
C LEU A 210 1.76 -14.95 -1.69
N LEU A 211 2.39 -13.92 -1.16
CA LEU A 211 3.16 -14.01 0.09
C LEU A 211 2.27 -14.55 1.22
N ARG A 212 1.11 -13.93 1.45
CA ARG A 212 0.17 -14.32 2.51
C ARG A 212 -0.35 -15.74 2.34
N ARG A 213 -0.47 -16.21 1.11
CA ARG A 213 -0.84 -17.59 0.76
C ARG A 213 0.32 -18.58 0.75
N LEU A 214 1.51 -18.18 1.23
CA LEU A 214 2.73 -18.98 1.27
C LEU A 214 3.22 -19.46 -0.12
N ARG A 215 2.84 -18.76 -1.20
CA ARG A 215 3.34 -19.01 -2.57
C ARG A 215 4.61 -18.20 -2.82
N ILE A 216 5.67 -18.56 -2.10
CA ILE A 216 6.89 -17.75 -1.97
C ILE A 216 7.65 -17.59 -3.31
N ASP A 217 7.71 -18.62 -4.14
CA ASP A 217 8.43 -18.55 -5.42
C ASP A 217 7.79 -17.56 -6.38
N GLU A 218 6.47 -17.63 -6.53
CA GLU A 218 5.72 -16.67 -7.35
C GLU A 218 5.72 -15.27 -6.75
N PHE A 219 5.65 -15.16 -5.41
CA PHE A 219 5.85 -13.87 -4.76
C PHE A 219 7.21 -13.27 -5.17
N ASN A 220 8.29 -14.04 -5.13
CA ASN A 220 9.62 -13.58 -5.50
C ASN A 220 9.72 -13.20 -6.98
N GLU A 221 9.06 -13.95 -7.87
CA GLU A 221 8.99 -13.63 -9.30
C GLU A 221 8.29 -12.27 -9.52
N TYR A 222 7.08 -12.10 -8.98
CA TYR A 222 6.34 -10.85 -9.08
C TYR A 222 7.11 -9.67 -8.44
N ASN A 223 7.69 -9.88 -7.26
CA ASN A 223 8.45 -8.86 -6.56
C ASN A 223 9.69 -8.42 -7.38
N SER A 224 10.36 -9.36 -8.06
CA SER A 224 11.49 -9.08 -8.95
C SER A 224 11.05 -8.31 -10.19
N GLN A 225 9.94 -8.71 -10.83
CA GLN A 225 9.38 -8.01 -11.99
C GLN A 225 8.98 -6.57 -11.66
N LEU A 226 8.30 -6.37 -10.52
CA LEU A 226 7.94 -5.04 -10.01
C LEU A 226 9.20 -4.20 -9.75
N ARG A 227 10.25 -4.80 -9.21
CA ARG A 227 11.51 -4.11 -8.90
C ARG A 227 12.31 -3.72 -10.14
N SER A 228 12.25 -4.51 -11.21
CA SER A 228 12.90 -4.21 -12.49
C SER A 228 12.15 -3.19 -13.33
N HIS A 229 11.03 -2.66 -12.85
CA HIS A 229 10.19 -1.77 -13.63
C HIS A 229 10.82 -0.39 -13.81
N ASP A 230 11.01 0.08 -15.06
CA ASP A 230 11.72 1.34 -15.37
C ASP A 230 11.14 2.58 -14.70
N TYR A 231 9.83 2.59 -14.49
CA TYR A 231 9.13 3.71 -13.86
C TYR A 231 9.14 3.67 -12.33
N LEU A 232 9.63 2.60 -11.70
CA LEU A 232 9.67 2.46 -10.23
C LEU A 232 10.45 3.60 -9.55
N LYS A 233 11.45 4.15 -10.22
CA LYS A 233 12.20 5.33 -9.75
C LYS A 233 11.33 6.57 -9.49
N TYR A 234 10.11 6.61 -10.03
CA TYR A 234 9.13 7.65 -9.76
C TYR A 234 8.07 7.22 -8.73
N PHE A 235 8.25 6.10 -8.04
CA PHE A 235 7.32 5.60 -7.03
C PHE A 235 8.07 5.15 -5.77
N PRO A 236 8.76 6.06 -5.06
CA PRO A 236 9.55 5.71 -3.87
C PRO A 236 8.73 4.97 -2.80
N VAL A 237 7.44 5.32 -2.66
CA VAL A 237 6.51 4.64 -1.74
C VAL A 237 6.19 3.21 -2.17
N MET A 238 6.20 2.91 -3.47
CA MET A 238 6.01 1.55 -3.97
C MET A 238 7.30 0.75 -3.87
N GLU A 239 8.46 1.36 -4.15
CA GLU A 239 9.77 0.73 -3.93
C GLU A 239 9.93 0.29 -2.48
N ALA A 240 9.62 1.18 -1.53
CA ALA A 240 9.63 0.87 -0.12
C ALA A 240 8.62 -0.24 0.25
N ALA A 241 7.45 -0.29 -0.41
CA ALA A 241 6.48 -1.36 -0.17
C ALA A 241 6.98 -2.73 -0.65
N ILE A 242 7.66 -2.78 -1.81
CA ILE A 242 8.33 -3.98 -2.33
C ILE A 242 9.39 -4.45 -1.33
N ASP A 243 10.23 -3.55 -0.82
CA ASP A 243 11.24 -3.88 0.18
C ASP A 243 10.62 -4.35 1.50
N LEU A 244 9.57 -3.70 1.99
CA LEU A 244 8.92 -4.12 3.24
C LEU A 244 8.36 -5.54 3.13
N ARG A 245 7.68 -5.86 2.01
CA ARG A 245 7.14 -7.21 1.77
C ARG A 245 8.24 -8.25 1.58
N LYS A 246 9.35 -7.87 0.93
CA LYS A 246 10.51 -8.77 0.87
C LYS A 246 11.09 -9.03 2.25
N GLY A 247 11.15 -8.00 3.10
CA GLY A 247 11.49 -8.13 4.52
C GLY A 247 10.54 -9.09 5.25
N GLU A 248 9.23 -8.88 5.08
CA GLU A 248 8.18 -9.72 5.68
C GLU A 248 8.33 -11.20 5.30
N SER A 249 8.58 -11.49 4.01
CA SER A 249 8.75 -12.87 3.52
C SER A 249 9.91 -13.64 4.17
N LEU A 250 10.83 -12.93 4.83
CA LEU A 250 12.02 -13.48 5.45
C LEU A 250 11.94 -13.52 6.98
N ILE A 251 10.83 -13.08 7.59
CA ILE A 251 10.69 -12.96 9.07
C ILE A 251 11.03 -14.26 9.79
N PHE A 252 10.64 -15.40 9.22
CA PHE A 252 10.81 -16.73 9.83
C PHE A 252 12.04 -17.49 9.32
N THR A 253 12.79 -16.96 8.36
CA THR A 253 13.86 -17.70 7.66
C THR A 253 15.22 -16.99 7.70
N ASP A 254 15.25 -15.66 7.60
CA ASP A 254 16.49 -14.87 7.65
C ASP A 254 16.26 -13.51 8.30
N TYR A 255 16.57 -13.44 9.60
CA TYR A 255 16.45 -12.22 10.39
C TYR A 255 17.26 -11.05 9.80
N LYS A 256 18.50 -11.29 9.37
CA LYS A 256 19.41 -10.21 8.94
C LYS A 256 18.90 -9.57 7.66
N GLN A 257 18.48 -10.39 6.69
CA GLN A 257 17.91 -9.88 5.45
C GLN A 257 16.53 -9.27 5.67
N SER A 258 15.68 -9.90 6.49
CA SER A 258 14.37 -9.34 6.86
C SER A 258 14.50 -7.94 7.45
N TYR A 259 15.41 -7.77 8.42
CA TYR A 259 15.69 -6.49 9.06
C TYR A 259 16.23 -5.46 8.07
N LYS A 260 17.23 -5.83 7.24
CA LYS A 260 17.82 -4.93 6.23
C LYS A 260 16.79 -4.40 5.24
N HIS A 261 15.91 -5.27 4.73
CA HIS A 261 14.85 -4.86 3.81
C HIS A 261 13.81 -3.96 4.48
N SER A 262 13.34 -4.36 5.66
CA SER A 262 12.33 -3.60 6.42
C SER A 262 12.85 -2.21 6.84
N LEU A 263 14.12 -2.12 7.24
CA LEU A 263 14.77 -0.86 7.61
C LEU A 263 14.89 0.11 6.43
N ARG A 264 15.26 -0.40 5.24
CA ARG A 264 15.28 0.41 4.00
C ARG A 264 13.90 0.99 3.71
N ALA A 265 12.86 0.16 3.77
CA ALA A 265 11.49 0.61 3.56
C ALA A 265 11.06 1.68 4.58
N MET A 266 11.33 1.44 5.87
CA MET A 266 10.98 2.36 6.95
C MET A 266 11.61 3.74 6.75
N ASN A 267 12.89 3.80 6.33
CA ASN A 267 13.60 5.06 6.10
C ASN A 267 12.95 5.91 4.99
N ILE A 268 12.48 5.28 3.91
CA ILE A 268 11.74 5.96 2.85
C ILE A 268 10.38 6.43 3.37
N PHE A 269 9.64 5.54 4.06
CA PHE A 269 8.32 5.89 4.56
C PHE A 269 8.31 7.02 5.59
N LYS A 270 9.39 7.19 6.37
CA LYS A 270 9.49 8.26 7.39
C LYS A 270 9.14 9.64 6.83
N ASN A 271 9.56 9.93 5.59
CA ASN A 271 9.32 11.22 4.93
C ASN A 271 8.13 11.19 3.95
N GLN A 272 7.64 10.00 3.60
CA GLN A 272 6.67 9.81 2.53
C GLN A 272 5.28 9.31 2.98
N SER A 273 5.16 8.67 4.14
CA SER A 273 3.87 8.21 4.67
C SER A 273 3.96 7.80 6.14
N VAL A 274 3.29 8.55 7.02
CA VAL A 274 3.23 8.27 8.47
C VAL A 274 2.64 6.89 8.75
N ILE A 275 1.59 6.49 8.02
CA ILE A 275 0.93 5.20 8.24
C ILE A 275 1.82 4.04 7.78
N LYS A 276 2.42 4.13 6.58
CA LYS A 276 3.33 3.07 6.13
C LYS A 276 4.60 2.99 6.99
N TYR A 277 5.06 4.13 7.53
CA TYR A 277 6.16 4.15 8.51
C TYR A 277 5.79 3.35 9.76
N LYS A 278 4.59 3.58 10.33
CA LYS A 278 4.12 2.81 11.50
C LYS A 278 3.98 1.31 11.20
N ILE A 279 3.50 0.95 10.00
CA ILE A 279 3.43 -0.45 9.58
C ILE A 279 4.84 -1.06 9.50
N ALA A 280 5.79 -0.37 8.86
CA ALA A 280 7.17 -0.86 8.76
C ALA A 280 7.85 -1.00 10.13
N LEU A 281 7.63 -0.03 11.03
CA LEU A 281 8.11 -0.09 12.40
C LEU A 281 7.51 -1.28 13.15
N ASN A 282 6.20 -1.51 13.02
CA ASN A 282 5.55 -2.67 13.64
C ASN A 282 6.10 -3.98 13.11
N ASN A 283 6.34 -4.11 11.80
CA ASN A 283 6.95 -5.30 11.21
C ASN A 283 8.37 -5.54 11.75
N ILE A 284 9.17 -4.50 11.95
CA ILE A 284 10.50 -4.61 12.56
C ILE A 284 10.40 -5.04 14.03
N ASN A 285 9.47 -4.46 14.78
CA ASN A 285 9.27 -4.84 16.19
C ASN A 285 8.79 -6.29 16.30
N PHE A 286 7.83 -6.71 15.48
CA PHE A 286 7.39 -8.09 15.40
C PHE A 286 8.56 -9.02 15.03
N LEU A 287 9.37 -8.67 14.02
CA LEU A 287 10.56 -9.42 13.64
C LEU A 287 11.52 -9.65 14.82
N LYS A 288 11.80 -8.59 15.60
CA LYS A 288 12.64 -8.65 16.81
C LYS A 288 12.06 -9.56 17.87
N LEU A 289 10.76 -9.41 18.17
CA LEU A 289 10.06 -10.21 19.18
C LEU A 289 10.02 -11.69 18.80
N VAL A 290 9.59 -12.04 17.58
CA VAL A 290 9.42 -13.44 17.17
C VAL A 290 10.72 -14.21 16.97
N ASN A 291 11.84 -13.49 16.80
CA ASN A 291 13.18 -14.07 16.73
C ASN A 291 13.97 -13.89 18.04
N LYS A 292 13.40 -13.22 19.05
CA LYS A 292 14.05 -12.88 20.33
C LYS A 292 15.42 -12.20 20.13
N LYS A 293 15.49 -11.25 19.20
CA LYS A 293 16.72 -10.51 18.85
C LYS A 293 16.53 -9.02 19.01
N GLU A 294 17.49 -8.38 19.67
CA GLU A 294 17.51 -6.92 19.90
C GLU A 294 16.21 -6.40 20.54
N VAL A 295 15.60 -7.20 21.43
CA VAL A 295 14.30 -6.89 22.06
C VAL A 295 14.42 -5.67 22.97
N GLU A 296 15.58 -5.50 23.60
CA GLU A 296 15.95 -4.36 24.45
C GLU A 296 15.98 -3.02 23.71
N THR A 297 16.01 -3.04 22.37
CA THR A 297 16.01 -1.82 21.54
C THR A 297 14.60 -1.37 21.15
N ILE A 298 13.56 -2.10 21.56
CA ILE A 298 12.17 -1.76 21.24
C ILE A 298 11.71 -0.64 22.16
N ASP A 299 11.24 0.45 21.57
CA ASP A 299 10.55 1.51 22.27
C ASP A 299 9.12 1.05 22.63
N LEU A 300 8.86 0.83 23.92
CA LEU A 300 7.59 0.34 24.43
C LEU A 300 6.48 1.39 24.36
N ASP A 301 6.81 2.69 24.36
CA ASP A 301 5.83 3.77 24.38
C ASP A 301 5.14 3.93 23.02
N THR A 302 5.81 3.50 21.95
CA THR A 302 5.30 3.57 20.58
C THR A 302 4.90 2.21 20.00
N LEU A 303 5.05 1.14 20.79
CA LEU A 303 4.74 -0.22 20.38
C LEU A 303 3.23 -0.43 20.23
N HIS A 304 2.83 -1.13 19.16
CA HIS A 304 1.43 -1.47 18.96
C HIS A 304 0.94 -2.39 20.10
N PRO A 305 -0.30 -2.23 20.61
CA PRO A 305 -0.75 -2.98 21.79
C PRO A 305 -0.65 -4.50 21.68
N ALA A 306 -0.85 -5.07 20.48
CA ALA A 306 -0.74 -6.52 20.29
C ALA A 306 0.71 -7.00 20.45
N GLU A 307 1.67 -6.29 19.87
CA GLU A 307 3.11 -6.55 19.99
C GLU A 307 3.61 -6.26 21.40
N LEU A 308 3.03 -5.28 22.11
CA LEU A 308 3.29 -5.05 23.53
C LEU A 308 2.83 -6.24 24.39
N ALA A 309 1.69 -6.83 24.07
CA ALA A 309 1.27 -8.07 24.72
C ALA A 309 2.26 -9.22 24.44
N LEU A 310 2.74 -9.35 23.20
CA LEU A 310 3.79 -10.33 22.86
C LEU A 310 5.10 -10.10 23.63
N TYR A 311 5.53 -8.84 23.78
CA TYR A 311 6.68 -8.48 24.60
C TYR A 311 6.52 -8.99 26.05
N PHE A 312 5.36 -8.76 26.68
CA PHE A 312 5.10 -9.26 28.04
C PHE A 312 5.02 -10.77 28.12
N ILE A 313 4.50 -11.46 27.08
CA ILE A 313 4.52 -12.92 27.01
C ILE A 313 5.96 -13.44 27.03
N ILE A 314 6.85 -12.86 26.21
CA ILE A 314 8.26 -13.26 26.13
C ILE A 314 8.99 -13.03 27.45
N ASN A 315 8.63 -11.97 28.19
CA ASN A 315 9.20 -11.66 29.51
C ASN A 315 8.47 -12.36 30.68
N ASN A 316 7.60 -13.33 30.40
CA ASN A 316 6.83 -14.08 31.40
C ASN A 316 5.87 -13.21 32.27
N GLU A 317 5.54 -12.01 31.83
CA GLU A 317 4.57 -11.10 32.45
C GLU A 317 3.13 -11.37 31.95
N LYS A 318 2.70 -12.64 32.05
CA LYS A 318 1.46 -13.16 31.42
C LYS A 318 0.20 -12.36 31.76
N LYS A 319 0.05 -11.91 33.01
CA LYS A 319 -1.13 -11.15 33.45
C LYS A 319 -1.29 -9.84 32.68
N ARG A 320 -0.19 -9.08 32.50
CA ARG A 320 -0.21 -7.81 31.74
C ARG A 320 -0.58 -8.04 30.28
N ALA A 321 -0.05 -9.11 29.67
CA ALA A 321 -0.41 -9.48 28.30
C ALA A 321 -1.91 -9.79 28.15
N ILE A 322 -2.48 -10.56 29.10
CA ILE A 322 -3.91 -10.89 29.11
C ILE A 322 -4.75 -9.61 29.22
N ASP A 323 -4.42 -8.71 30.15
CA ASP A 323 -5.16 -7.46 30.37
C ASP A 323 -5.19 -6.61 29.09
N ILE A 324 -4.05 -6.49 28.38
CA ILE A 324 -3.96 -5.77 27.11
C ILE A 324 -4.84 -6.42 26.04
N LEU A 325 -4.74 -7.74 25.87
CA LEU A 325 -5.48 -8.47 24.84
C LEU A 325 -7.00 -8.44 25.10
N LEU A 326 -7.44 -8.56 26.35
CA LEU A 326 -8.85 -8.41 26.71
C LEU A 326 -9.33 -6.97 26.50
N GLY A 327 -8.48 -5.96 26.73
CA GLY A 327 -8.78 -4.57 26.37
C GLY A 327 -8.97 -4.37 24.86
N ILE A 328 -8.14 -5.01 24.03
CA ILE A 328 -8.32 -5.00 22.56
C ILE A 328 -9.64 -5.68 22.18
N LEU A 329 -9.94 -6.83 22.78
CA LEU A 329 -11.18 -7.58 22.53
C LEU A 329 -12.41 -6.74 22.90
N ASP A 330 -12.42 -6.08 24.06
CA ASP A 330 -13.55 -5.26 24.47
C ASP A 330 -13.76 -4.05 23.55
N LYS A 331 -12.67 -3.38 23.16
CA LYS A 331 -12.73 -2.23 22.26
C LYS A 331 -13.19 -2.60 20.85
N ASN A 332 -12.65 -3.68 20.29
CA ASN A 332 -12.87 -4.05 18.89
C ASN A 332 -13.97 -5.11 18.70
N LYS A 333 -14.49 -5.67 19.81
CA LYS A 333 -15.42 -6.81 19.87
C LYS A 333 -14.92 -8.09 19.19
N LYS A 334 -13.64 -8.12 18.82
CA LYS A 334 -12.93 -9.28 18.27
C LYS A 334 -11.43 -9.12 18.41
N LEU A 335 -10.73 -10.25 18.39
CA LEU A 335 -9.28 -10.30 18.18
C LEU A 335 -8.98 -10.78 16.75
N SER A 336 -7.87 -10.32 16.20
CA SER A 336 -7.28 -10.90 14.99
C SER A 336 -6.71 -12.31 15.29
N PRO A 337 -6.47 -13.14 14.26
CA PRO A 337 -5.88 -14.48 14.46
C PRO A 337 -4.57 -14.43 15.27
N ILE A 338 -3.66 -13.50 14.96
CA ILE A 338 -2.40 -13.36 15.70
C ILE A 338 -2.60 -12.97 17.17
N GLN A 339 -3.57 -12.09 17.46
CA GLN A 339 -3.90 -11.70 18.84
C GLN A 339 -4.56 -12.85 19.62
N TYR A 340 -5.35 -13.69 18.95
CA TYR A 340 -5.86 -14.94 19.52
C TYR A 340 -4.71 -15.88 19.90
N CYS A 341 -3.69 -16.01 19.04
CA CYS A 341 -2.49 -16.79 19.34
C CYS A 341 -1.80 -16.26 20.60
N TYR A 342 -1.59 -14.93 20.69
CA TYR A 342 -0.98 -14.31 21.86
C TYR A 342 -1.80 -14.54 23.14
N LEU A 343 -3.13 -14.51 23.06
CA LEU A 343 -3.98 -14.78 24.21
C LEU A 343 -3.83 -16.22 24.70
N GLY A 344 -3.80 -17.17 23.77
CA GLY A 344 -3.52 -18.58 24.08
C GLY A 344 -2.15 -18.77 24.72
N GLN A 345 -1.11 -18.12 24.19
CA GLN A 345 0.23 -18.10 24.80
C GLN A 345 0.22 -17.55 26.23
N ALA A 346 -0.44 -16.41 26.46
CA ALA A 346 -0.47 -15.78 27.78
C ALA A 346 -1.24 -16.63 28.80
N LYS A 347 -2.29 -17.34 28.36
CA LYS A 347 -3.11 -18.23 29.19
C LYS A 347 -2.56 -19.66 29.32
N MET A 348 -1.52 -20.02 28.57
CA MET A 348 -1.08 -21.41 28.40
C MET A 348 -2.21 -22.33 27.88
N ASP A 349 -3.04 -21.81 26.98
CA ASP A 349 -4.22 -22.48 26.47
C ASP A 349 -3.99 -22.94 25.02
N LEU A 350 -3.76 -24.24 24.84
CA LEU A 350 -3.54 -24.86 23.53
C LEU A 350 -4.75 -24.77 22.62
N GLN A 351 -5.97 -24.76 23.15
CA GLN A 351 -7.18 -24.68 22.33
C GLN A 351 -7.26 -23.30 21.68
N LEU A 352 -6.98 -22.23 22.42
CA LEU A 352 -6.94 -20.87 21.86
C LEU A 352 -5.87 -20.71 20.75
N ILE A 353 -4.73 -21.40 20.89
CA ILE A 353 -3.68 -21.40 19.85
C ILE A 353 -4.14 -22.21 18.63
N ALA A 354 -4.82 -23.35 18.83
CA ALA A 354 -5.38 -24.15 17.74
C ALA A 354 -6.48 -23.37 16.98
N ASP A 355 -7.36 -22.68 17.69
CA ASP A 355 -8.40 -21.83 17.11
C ASP A 355 -7.78 -20.70 16.28
N SER A 356 -6.74 -20.04 16.80
CA SER A 356 -5.97 -19.03 16.06
C SER A 356 -5.45 -19.56 14.72
N LYS A 357 -4.85 -20.77 14.72
CA LYS A 357 -4.36 -21.43 13.51
C LYS A 357 -5.50 -21.66 12.52
N GLN A 358 -6.65 -22.14 12.99
CA GLN A 358 -7.82 -22.37 12.14
C GLN A 358 -8.33 -21.05 11.52
N MET A 359 -8.37 -19.96 12.30
CA MET A 359 -8.75 -18.63 11.79
C MET A 359 -7.80 -18.12 10.69
N PHE A 360 -6.49 -18.39 10.78
CA PHE A 360 -5.56 -18.04 9.69
C PHE A 360 -5.86 -18.82 8.41
N ILE A 361 -6.14 -20.11 8.51
CA ILE A 361 -6.46 -20.98 7.37
C ILE A 361 -7.76 -20.53 6.70
N GLU A 362 -8.81 -20.25 7.47
CA GLU A 362 -10.10 -19.76 6.97
C GLU A 362 -9.97 -18.43 6.21
N ASN A 363 -9.04 -17.58 6.64
CA ASN A 363 -8.75 -16.31 5.99
C ASN A 363 -7.79 -16.43 4.77
N GLY A 364 -7.25 -17.63 4.51
CA GLY A 364 -6.26 -17.88 3.45
C GLY A 364 -4.87 -17.32 3.75
N ASP A 365 -4.55 -17.05 5.02
CA ASP A 365 -3.25 -16.51 5.45
C ASP A 365 -2.34 -17.61 6.01
N TYR A 366 -1.81 -18.40 5.09
CA TYR A 366 -0.88 -19.50 5.40
C TYR A 366 0.49 -19.03 5.88
N PHE A 367 0.89 -17.80 5.54
CA PHE A 367 2.20 -17.28 5.93
C PHE A 367 2.30 -17.08 7.44
N PHE A 368 1.37 -16.36 8.06
CA PHE A 368 1.37 -16.16 9.51
C PHE A 368 0.82 -17.36 10.28
N ALA A 369 0.10 -18.29 9.64
CA ALA A 369 -0.24 -19.58 10.24
C ALA A 369 1.01 -20.38 10.68
N GLN A 370 2.17 -20.15 10.07
CA GLN A 370 3.45 -20.73 10.49
C GLN A 370 3.81 -20.31 11.92
N TYR A 371 3.54 -19.06 12.32
CA TYR A 371 3.79 -18.59 13.67
C TYR A 371 2.92 -19.33 14.69
N ALA A 372 1.60 -19.39 14.45
CA ALA A 372 0.67 -20.09 15.33
C ALA A 372 1.00 -21.58 15.43
N THR A 373 1.42 -22.19 14.31
CA THR A 373 1.86 -23.60 14.26
C THR A 373 3.09 -23.83 15.12
N ARG A 374 4.12 -22.98 14.98
CA ARG A 374 5.34 -23.07 15.80
C ARG A 374 5.02 -22.93 17.29
N VAL A 375 4.24 -21.91 17.64
CA VAL A 375 3.82 -21.64 19.02
C VAL A 375 3.03 -22.80 19.62
N TYR A 376 2.11 -23.41 18.85
CA TYR A 376 1.34 -24.56 19.31
C TYR A 376 2.24 -25.71 19.75
N TYR A 377 3.23 -26.07 18.94
CA TYR A 377 4.16 -27.15 19.27
C TYR A 377 5.07 -26.80 20.44
N GLU A 378 5.59 -25.57 20.50
CA GLU A 378 6.40 -25.10 21.64
C GLU A 378 5.63 -25.22 22.96
N TYR A 379 4.38 -24.77 22.99
CA TYR A 379 3.57 -24.80 24.22
C TYR A 379 3.06 -26.19 24.56
N LYS A 380 2.81 -27.03 23.55
CA LYS A 380 2.46 -28.44 23.76
C LYS A 380 3.62 -29.17 24.43
N GLU A 381 4.84 -28.99 23.94
CA GLU A 381 6.06 -29.55 24.55
C GLU A 381 6.24 -29.02 25.99
N MET A 382 6.04 -27.72 26.23
CA MET A 382 6.14 -27.16 27.59
C MET A 382 5.14 -27.78 28.57
N LEU A 383 3.91 -28.04 28.15
CA LEU A 383 2.87 -28.65 28.98
C LEU A 383 3.08 -30.15 29.19
N GLU A 384 3.59 -30.86 28.18
CA GLU A 384 3.87 -32.29 28.25
C GLU A 384 5.12 -32.61 29.09
N TYR A 385 6.15 -31.75 29.03
CA TYR A 385 7.46 -32.02 29.64
C TYR A 385 7.84 -31.08 30.81
N GLY A 386 6.91 -30.27 31.31
CA GLY A 386 7.10 -29.48 32.53
C GLY A 386 8.08 -28.30 32.42
N GLY A 387 8.31 -27.78 31.21
CA GLY A 387 9.04 -26.53 30.99
C GLY A 387 10.46 -26.47 31.58
N VAL A 388 11.38 -27.31 31.09
CA VAL A 388 12.82 -27.10 31.31
C VAL A 388 13.52 -26.96 29.97
N LYS A 389 13.83 -25.71 29.60
CA LYS A 389 14.98 -25.37 28.75
C LYS A 389 15.64 -24.12 29.32
#